data_AF-A0A522FS92-F1
#
_entry.id   AF-A0A522FS92-F1
#
_cell.length_a   1.000
_cell.length_b   1.000
_cell.length_c   1.000
_cell.angle_alpha   90.00
_cell.angle_beta   90.00
_cell.angle_gamma   90.00
#
_symmetry.space_group_name_H-M   'P 1'
#
loop_
_entity.id
_entity.type
_entity.pdbx_description
1 polymer ?
#
loop_
_entity_poly.entity_id
_entity_poly.type
_entity_poly.pdbx_seq_one_letter_code
_entity_poly.pdbx_strand_id
1 'polypeptide(L)' 'MNSLIFVIKRFFRFYYDGFRNMSSWGRKVWVIIIIKVFIMFAILKIFFFQDFLKTKYDNDKQRSEYVLDQLINSSAKND' A
#
# COMPACT_ATOMS: atom_id res chain seq x y z
N MET A 1 -11.57 -17.75 -23.36
CA MET A 1 -10.41 -17.65 -22.44
C MET A 1 -9.10 -17.26 -23.14
N ASN A 2 -8.81 -17.74 -24.36
CA ASN A 2 -7.56 -17.43 -25.07
C ASN A 2 -7.43 -15.98 -25.58
N SER A 3 -8.56 -15.34 -25.93
CA SER A 3 -8.57 -13.95 -26.43
C SER A 3 -8.11 -12.94 -25.37
N LEU A 4 -8.54 -13.12 -24.11
CA LEU A 4 -8.11 -12.30 -22.97
C LEU A 4 -6.59 -12.40 -22.75
N ILE A 5 -6.04 -13.61 -22.83
CA ILE A 5 -4.60 -13.85 -22.69
C ILE A 5 -3.82 -13.19 -23.84
N PHE A 6 -4.34 -13.22 -25.06
CA PHE A 6 -3.71 -12.56 -26.21
C PHE A 6 -3.69 -11.03 -26.06
N VAL A 7 -4.81 -10.45 -25.62
CA VAL A 7 -4.95 -9.01 -25.39
C VAL A 7 -4.00 -8.54 -24.27
N ILE A 8 -3.97 -9.26 -23.14
CA ILE A 8 -3.04 -8.97 -22.03
C ILE A 8 -1.58 -9.07 -22.49
N LYS A 9 -1.22 -10.10 -23.26
CA LYS A 9 0.14 -10.25 -23.83
C LYS A 9 0.50 -9.09 -24.75
N ARG A 10 -0.44 -8.56 -25.52
CA ARG A 10 -0.20 -7.42 -26.41
C ARG A 10 0.02 -6.14 -25.63
N PHE A 11 -0.79 -5.87 -24.60
CA PHE A 11 -0.59 -4.72 -23.71
C PHE A 11 0.73 -4.81 -22.94
N PHE A 12 1.07 -5.99 -22.42
CA PHE A 12 2.35 -6.20 -21.73
C PHE A 12 3.54 -5.96 -22.66
N ARG A 13 3.48 -6.50 -23.89
CA ARG A 13 4.53 -6.29 -24.89
C ARG A 13 4.67 -4.81 -25.26
N PHE A 14 3.57 -4.08 -25.42
CA PHE A 14 3.60 -2.65 -25.72
C PHE A 14 4.24 -1.84 -24.57
N TYR A 15 3.87 -2.12 -23.32
CA TYR A 15 4.47 -1.46 -22.16
C TYR A 15 5.96 -1.77 -22.03
N TYR A 16 6.34 -3.05 -22.19
CA TYR A 16 7.73 -3.49 -22.15
C TYR A 16 8.56 -2.87 -23.28
N ASP A 17 8.02 -2.83 -24.51
CA ASP A 17 8.70 -2.26 -25.67
C ASP A 17 8.83 -0.74 -25.55
N GLY A 18 7.78 -0.05 -25.06
CA GLY A 18 7.84 1.38 -24.76
C GLY A 18 8.87 1.72 -23.69
N PHE A 19 8.99 0.89 -22.64
CA PHE A 19 10.00 1.06 -21.60
C PHE A 19 11.42 0.78 -22.11
N ARG A 20 11.59 -0.22 -22.98
CA ARG A 20 12.87 -0.57 -23.59
C ARG A 20 13.35 0.50 -24.59
N ASN A 21 12.45 1.02 -25.40
CA ASN A 21 12.71 2.09 -26.39
C ASN A 21 12.75 3.49 -25.76
N MET A 22 12.54 3.61 -24.45
CA MET A 22 12.64 4.88 -23.75
C MET A 22 14.08 5.39 -23.76
N SER A 23 14.26 6.68 -24.09
CA SER A 23 15.56 7.36 -24.01
C SER A 23 16.18 7.23 -22.62
N SER A 24 17.51 7.24 -22.52
CA SER A 24 18.27 7.15 -21.26
C SER A 24 17.78 8.14 -20.20
N TRP A 25 17.26 9.30 -20.61
CA TRP A 25 16.63 10.27 -19.72
C TRP A 25 15.32 9.77 -19.10
N GLY A 26 14.43 9.17 -19.89
CA GLY A 26 13.15 8.64 -19.42
C GLY A 26 13.34 7.46 -18.46
N ARG A 27 14.30 6.57 -18.74
CA ARG A 27 14.62 5.46 -17.84
C ARG A 27 15.11 5.95 -16.47
N LYS A 28 15.95 6.99 -16.44
CA LYS A 28 16.41 7.63 -15.19
C LYS A 28 15.24 8.22 -14.40
N VAL A 29 14.34 8.95 -15.08
CA VAL A 29 13.14 9.52 -14.45
C VAL A 29 12.26 8.42 -13.87
N TRP A 30 12.06 7.30 -14.56
CA TRP A 30 11.25 6.19 -14.05
C TRP A 30 11.86 5.56 -12.79
N VAL A 31 13.18 5.38 -12.75
CA VAL A 31 13.89 4.93 -11.54
C VAL A 31 13.68 5.91 -10.39
N ILE A 32 13.76 7.22 -10.65
CA ILE A 32 13.49 8.25 -9.64
C ILE A 32 12.05 8.17 -9.13
N ILE A 33 11.07 7.96 -10.02
CA ILE A 33 9.66 7.80 -9.64
C ILE A 33 9.48 6.59 -8.72
N ILE A 34 10.06 5.44 -9.06
CA ILE A 34 9.99 4.24 -8.21
C ILE A 34 10.58 4.50 -6.84
N ILE A 35 11.77 5.11 -6.78
CA ILE A 35 12.41 5.45 -5.52
C ILE A 35 11.52 6.39 -4.71
N LYS A 36 10.94 7.42 -5.35
CA LYS A 36 10.07 8.39 -4.67
C LYS A 36 8.78 7.74 -4.14
N VAL A 37 8.16 6.85 -4.90
CA VAL A 37 6.98 6.09 -4.45
C VAL A 37 7.34 5.17 -3.29
N PHE A 38 8.49 4.50 -3.35
CA PHE A 38 8.98 3.67 -2.25
C PHE A 38 9.25 4.48 -0.97
N ILE A 39 9.94 5.62 -1.11
CA ILE A 39 10.22 6.53 0.01
C ILE A 39 8.91 7.09 0.58
N MET A 40 7.98 7.54 -0.25
CA MET A 40 6.68 8.04 0.19
C MET A 40 5.89 6.95 0.91
N PHE A 41 5.89 5.72 0.38
CA PHE A 41 5.26 4.59 1.04
C PHE A 41 5.93 4.27 2.38
N ALA A 42 7.26 4.31 2.46
CA ALA A 42 7.99 4.07 3.71
C ALA A 42 7.72 5.17 4.75
N ILE A 43 7.70 6.45 4.35
CA ILE A 43 7.38 7.56 5.24
C ILE A 43 5.94 7.47 5.72
N LEU A 44 4.97 7.26 4.81
CA LEU A 44 3.57 7.07 5.20
C LEU A 44 3.43 5.84 6.10
N LYS A 45 4.11 4.73 5.77
CA LYS A 45 4.10 3.54 6.61
C LYS A 45 4.61 3.85 8.01
N ILE A 46 5.78 4.47 8.11
CA ILE A 46 6.41 4.77 9.40
C ILE A 46 5.59 5.82 10.14
N PHE A 47 5.04 6.85 9.50
CA PHE A 47 4.32 7.96 10.14
C PHE A 47 2.85 7.62 10.47
N PHE A 48 2.09 7.03 9.53
CA PHE A 48 0.70 6.62 9.74
C PHE A 48 0.57 5.30 10.50
N PHE A 49 1.58 4.43 10.41
CA PHE A 49 1.67 3.19 11.19
C PHE A 49 2.89 3.22 12.12
N GLN A 50 3.26 4.40 12.64
CA GLN A 50 3.89 4.45 13.97
C GLN A 50 2.94 3.67 14.88
N ASP A 51 3.45 3.01 15.91
CA ASP A 51 2.65 2.34 16.93
C ASP A 51 1.71 3.34 17.66
N PHE A 52 0.66 3.81 16.97
CA PHE A 52 -0.59 4.33 17.55
C PHE A 52 -1.12 3.33 18.58
N LEU A 53 -0.72 2.08 18.36
CA LEU A 53 -0.95 0.93 19.17
C LEU A 53 0.20 0.55 20.16
N LYS A 54 1.17 1.38 20.54
CA LYS A 54 2.06 1.02 21.70
C LYS A 54 2.32 2.15 22.68
N THR A 55 1.98 3.38 22.34
CA THR A 55 2.28 4.54 23.19
C THR A 55 1.48 4.61 24.51
N LYS A 56 0.51 3.73 24.78
CA LYS A 56 -0.31 3.80 26.01
C LYS A 56 -0.50 2.53 26.84
N TYR A 57 -0.07 1.34 26.40
CA TYR A 57 -0.33 0.10 27.15
C TYR A 57 0.81 -0.92 26.99
N ASP A 58 1.31 -1.41 28.12
CA ASP A 58 2.44 -2.34 28.28
C ASP A 58 2.14 -3.78 27.80
N ASN A 59 0.87 -4.09 27.49
CA ASN A 59 0.44 -5.45 27.18
C ASN A 59 -0.59 -5.46 26.03
N ASP A 60 -0.20 -6.02 24.88
CA ASP A 60 -1.00 -6.06 23.65
C ASP A 60 -2.37 -6.74 23.81
N LYS A 61 -2.49 -7.70 24.76
CA LYS A 61 -3.75 -8.40 25.04
C LYS A 61 -4.82 -7.47 25.62
N GLN A 62 -4.48 -6.64 26.61
CA GLN A 62 -5.45 -5.79 27.29
C GLN A 62 -6.02 -4.70 26.40
N ARG A 63 -5.24 -4.18 25.43
CA ARG A 63 -5.80 -3.20 24.50
C ARG A 63 -6.72 -3.82 23.47
N SER A 64 -6.39 -5.00 22.95
CA SER A 64 -7.30 -5.69 22.02
C SER A 64 -8.68 -5.87 22.66
N GLU A 65 -8.72 -6.22 23.95
CA GLU A 65 -9.94 -6.40 24.72
C GLU A 65 -10.70 -5.07 24.93
N TYR A 66 -10.00 -3.97 25.24
CA TYR A 66 -10.63 -2.65 25.38
C TYR A 66 -11.22 -2.10 24.07
N VAL A 67 -10.55 -2.30 22.93
CA VAL A 67 -11.06 -1.85 21.62
C VAL A 67 -12.26 -2.69 21.19
N LEU A 68 -12.23 -4.01 21.45
CA LEU A 68 -13.37 -4.89 21.21
C LEU A 68 -14.58 -4.48 22.04
N ASP A 69 -14.38 -4.19 23.33
CA ASP A 69 -15.43 -3.73 24.22
C ASP A 69 -16.04 -2.40 23.75
N GLN A 70 -15.22 -1.44 23.31
CA GLN A 70 -15.71 -0.18 22.73
C GLN A 70 -16.50 -0.37 21.43
N LEU A 71 -16.08 -1.28 20.54
CA LEU A 71 -16.80 -1.57 19.29
C LEU A 71 -18.15 -2.26 19.54
N ILE A 72 -18.19 -3.17 20.51
CA ILE A 72 -19.41 -3.89 20.90
C ILE A 72 -20.39 -2.96 21.62
N ASN A 73 -19.92 -2.20 22.62
CA ASN A 73 -20.78 -1.30 23.40
C ASN A 73 -21.23 -0.05 22.64
N SER A 74 -20.42 0.46 21.69
CA SER A 74 -20.85 1.57 20.82
C SER A 74 -21.92 1.13 19.81
N SER A 75 -21.90 -0.13 19.39
CA SER A 75 -22.94 -0.69 18.50
C SER A 75 -24.26 -0.96 19.23
N ALA A 76 -24.24 -1.15 20.55
CA ALA A 76 -25.43 -1.41 21.36
C ALA A 76 -26.06 -0.14 21.96
N LYS A 77 -25.48 1.06 21.72
CA LYS A 77 -25.90 2.34 22.31
C LYS A 77 -26.35 3.37 21.25
N ASN A 78 -26.90 2.90 20.14
CA ASN A 78 -27.49 3.77 19.10
C ASN A 78 -28.93 3.32 18.77
N ASP A 79 -29.70 3.04 19.82
CA ASP A 79 -31.16 2.93 19.79
C ASP A 79 -31.79 4.24 20.27
#